data_AF-A0A2G2BGW8-F1
#
_entry.id   AF-A0A2G2BGW8-F1
#
_cell.length_a   1.000
_cell.length_b   1.000
_cell.length_c   1.000
_cell.angle_alpha   90.00
_cell.angle_beta   90.00
_cell.angle_gamma   90.00
#
_symmetry.space_group_name_H-M   'P 1'
#
loop_
_entity.id
_entity.type
_entity.pdbx_description
1 polymer ?
#
loop_
_entity_poly.entity_id
_entity_poly.type
_entity_poly.pdbx_seq_one_letter_code
_entity_poly.pdbx_strand_id
1 'polypeptide(L)'
;MSGDLPYSPSNATEGDTFFAAWCASCQWWDQEEGCPTHGAAMNFDAYDDEYPLEWCYVDNRPTCTGYQFTDNQEAPTPRCLNTPDMFEVLG
;
A
#
# COMPACT_ATOMS: atom_id res chain seq x y z
N MET A 1 0.81 -20.63 -6.81
CA MET A 1 1.61 -20.00 -5.75
C MET A 1 1.48 -18.50 -5.97
N SER A 2 0.37 -17.91 -5.52
CA SER A 2 0.21 -16.46 -5.55
C SER A 2 0.82 -15.96 -4.24
N GLY A 3 2.15 -15.98 -4.17
CA GLY A 3 2.86 -15.27 -3.11
C GLY A 3 2.95 -13.82 -3.56
N ASP A 4 2.56 -12.89 -2.69
CA ASP A 4 2.59 -11.46 -3.00
C ASP A 4 4.03 -11.07 -3.36
N LEU A 5 4.29 -10.75 -4.62
CA LEU A 5 5.62 -10.34 -5.08
C LEU A 5 5.97 -9.00 -4.43
N PRO A 6 7.25 -8.76 -4.06
CA PRO A 6 7.70 -7.45 -3.62
C PRO A 6 7.34 -6.38 -4.65
N TYR A 7 6.88 -5.23 -4.16
CA TYR A 7 6.57 -4.07 -4.98
C TYR A 7 7.65 -3.02 -4.78
N SER A 8 8.25 -2.56 -5.89
CA SER A 8 9.04 -1.34 -5.92
C SER A 8 8.53 -0.40 -7.02
N PRO A 9 8.48 0.92 -6.77
CA PRO A 9 8.04 1.88 -7.76
C PRO A 9 9.03 1.97 -8.93
N SER A 10 8.53 1.99 -10.15
CA SER A 10 9.35 2.09 -11.36
C SER A 10 9.89 3.51 -11.60
N ASN A 11 9.29 4.52 -10.95
CA ASN A 11 9.68 5.92 -11.04
C ASN A 11 9.15 6.72 -9.84
N ALA A 12 9.62 7.98 -9.74
CA ALA A 12 9.24 8.88 -8.65
C ALA A 12 7.73 9.15 -8.57
N THR A 13 7.03 9.31 -9.70
CA THR A 13 5.58 9.56 -9.71
C THR A 13 4.78 8.39 -9.16
N GLU A 14 5.18 7.16 -9.50
CA GLU A 14 4.59 5.94 -8.95
C GLU A 14 4.87 5.83 -7.44
N GLY A 15 6.09 6.15 -7.02
CA GLY A 15 6.48 6.23 -5.61
C GLY A 15 5.63 7.22 -4.82
N ASP A 16 5.48 8.45 -5.31
CA ASP A 16 4.66 9.49 -4.68
C ASP A 16 3.18 9.09 -4.62
N THR A 17 2.66 8.46 -5.67
CA THR A 17 1.26 7.99 -5.71
C THR A 17 1.02 6.89 -4.68
N PHE A 18 1.95 5.93 -4.59
CA PHE A 18 1.88 4.87 -3.60
C PHE A 18 2.00 5.41 -2.17
N PHE A 19 2.94 6.34 -1.96
CA PHE A 19 3.13 7.02 -0.69
C PHE A 19 1.87 7.75 -0.24
N ALA A 20 1.24 8.52 -1.14
CA ALA A 20 0.01 9.24 -0.86
C ALA A 20 -1.18 8.31 -0.57
N ALA A 21 -1.26 7.16 -1.25
CA ALA A 21 -2.33 6.19 -1.05
C ALA A 21 -2.22 5.41 0.28
N TRP A 22 -1.00 5.18 0.77
CA TRP A 22 -0.74 4.34 1.94
C TRP A 22 0.01 5.08 3.04
N CYS A 23 1.28 5.39 2.83
CA CYS A 23 2.17 5.83 3.92
C CYS A 23 1.81 7.21 4.50
N ALA A 24 1.33 8.15 3.68
CA ALA A 24 1.08 9.54 4.08
C ALA A 24 0.01 9.71 5.18
N SER A 25 -0.86 8.72 5.36
CA SER A 25 -1.92 8.71 6.38
C SER A 25 -1.85 7.49 7.31
N CYS A 26 -0.75 6.75 7.25
CA CYS A 26 -0.55 5.59 8.11
C CYS A 26 -0.31 6.02 9.56
N GLN A 27 -0.87 5.30 10.54
CA GLN A 27 -0.59 5.59 11.97
C GLN A 27 0.89 5.50 12.33
N TRP A 28 1.66 4.68 11.62
CA TRP A 28 3.11 4.54 11.82
C TRP A 28 3.92 5.71 11.27
N TRP A 29 3.29 6.64 10.56
CA TRP A 29 3.99 7.78 9.99
C TRP A 29 4.22 8.85 11.05
N ASP A 30 5.42 8.85 11.63
CA ASP A 30 5.92 9.93 12.48
C ASP A 30 6.65 10.99 11.65
N GLN A 31 6.52 12.28 11.99
CA GLN A 31 7.16 13.36 11.22
C GLN A 31 8.67 13.46 11.47
N GLU A 32 9.16 13.04 12.63
CA GLU A 32 10.58 13.10 13.00
C GLU A 32 11.31 11.81 12.62
N GLU A 33 10.68 10.66 12.85
CA GLU A 33 11.29 9.33 12.67
C GLU A 33 10.86 8.61 11.37
N GLY A 34 9.76 9.04 10.75
CA GLY A 34 9.18 8.38 9.58
C GLY A 34 8.57 7.00 9.89
N CYS A 35 8.12 6.30 8.85
CA CYS A 35 7.67 4.91 8.96
C CYS A 35 8.83 3.93 8.67
N PRO A 36 9.13 2.95 9.55
CA PRO A 36 10.23 2.01 9.34
C PRO A 36 10.14 1.24 8.01
N THR A 37 8.94 0.80 7.62
CA THR A 37 8.68 0.12 6.34
C THR A 37 9.04 1.02 5.15
N HIS A 38 8.60 2.28 5.17
CA HIS A 38 8.94 3.22 4.11
C HIS A 38 10.44 3.52 4.08
N GLY A 39 11.07 3.72 5.24
CA GLY A 39 12.52 3.93 5.34
C GLY A 39 13.33 2.75 4.80
N ALA A 40 12.92 1.52 5.09
CA ALA A 40 13.54 0.31 4.53
C ALA A 40 13.39 0.25 3.00
N ALA A 41 12.19 0.51 2.46
CA ALA A 41 11.95 0.54 1.01
C ALA A 41 12.76 1.61 0.26
N MET A 42 13.22 2.66 0.95
CA MET A 42 14.10 3.69 0.38
C MET A 42 15.59 3.34 0.47
N ASN A 43 15.97 2.40 1.35
CA ASN A 43 17.37 2.06 1.63
C ASN A 43 17.83 0.75 0.98
N PHE A 44 16.91 -0.17 0.71
CA PHE A 44 17.20 -1.51 0.16
C PHE A 44 16.56 -1.71 -1.22
N ASP A 45 17.14 -2.61 -2.01
CA ASP A 45 16.57 -3.06 -3.29
C ASP A 45 15.46 -4.11 -3.04
N ALA A 46 14.49 -4.22 -3.94
CA ALA A 46 13.36 -5.15 -3.82
C ALA A 46 13.76 -6.64 -3.73
N TYR A 47 15.00 -6.97 -4.11
CA TYR A 47 15.55 -8.32 -4.01
C TYR A 47 16.42 -8.55 -2.76
N ASP A 48 16.65 -7.53 -1.94
CA ASP A 48 17.39 -7.66 -0.68
C ASP A 48 16.51 -8.31 0.40
N ASP A 49 17.11 -9.12 1.27
CA ASP A 49 16.40 -9.78 2.37
C ASP A 49 15.84 -8.77 3.38
N GLU A 50 16.42 -7.57 3.43
CA GLU A 50 16.00 -6.44 4.27
C GLU A 50 14.89 -5.58 3.66
N TYR A 51 14.50 -5.82 2.40
CA TYR A 51 13.38 -5.11 1.79
C TYR A 51 12.07 -5.44 2.52
N PRO A 52 11.20 -4.44 2.79
CA PRO A 52 9.96 -4.69 3.51
C PRO A 52 9.03 -5.62 2.73
N LEU A 53 8.66 -6.73 3.36
CA LEU A 53 7.66 -7.68 2.83
C LEU A 53 6.27 -7.05 2.74
N GLU A 54 6.03 -5.98 3.50
CA GLU A 54 4.75 -5.29 3.52
C GLU A 54 4.46 -4.52 2.22
N TRP A 55 5.50 -4.13 1.47
CA TRP A 55 5.34 -3.51 0.16
C TRP A 55 5.30 -4.62 -0.90
N CYS A 56 4.08 -5.03 -1.26
CA CYS A 56 3.88 -6.17 -2.15
C CYS A 56 2.68 -5.96 -3.08
N TYR A 57 2.56 -6.83 -4.08
CA TYR A 57 1.39 -6.89 -4.94
C TYR A 57 0.31 -7.80 -4.33
N VAL A 58 -0.81 -7.22 -3.92
CA VAL A 58 -2.03 -7.93 -3.51
C VAL A 58 -3.07 -7.79 -4.61
N ASP A 59 -3.60 -8.89 -5.14
CA ASP A 59 -4.53 -8.90 -6.29
C ASP A 59 -4.03 -8.08 -7.50
N ASN A 60 -2.73 -8.18 -7.80
CA ASN A 60 -2.01 -7.40 -8.82
C ASN A 60 -2.02 -5.87 -8.60
N ARG A 61 -2.23 -5.41 -7.35
CA ARG A 61 -2.19 -4.00 -6.99
C ARG A 61 -1.08 -3.73 -5.98
N PRO A 62 -0.29 -2.66 -6.17
CA PRO A 62 0.72 -2.30 -5.20
C PRO A 62 0.05 -1.90 -3.89
N THR A 63 0.40 -2.61 -2.83
CA THR A 63 -0.25 -2.51 -1.52
C THR A 63 0.82 -2.43 -0.43
N CYS A 64 0.56 -1.60 0.59
CA CYS A 64 1.30 -1.64 1.85
C CYS A 64 0.47 -2.42 2.87
N THR A 65 0.78 -3.70 3.11
CA THR A 65 0.04 -4.54 4.07
C THR A 65 0.34 -4.19 5.53
N GLY A 66 1.41 -3.43 5.78
CA GLY A 66 1.74 -2.82 7.07
C GLY A 66 0.98 -1.53 7.38
N TYR A 67 0.14 -1.06 6.46
CA TYR A 67 -0.68 0.12 6.66
C TYR A 67 -1.63 -0.04 7.85
N GLN A 68 -1.62 0.94 8.75
CA GLN A 68 -2.56 1.03 9.87
C GLN A 68 -3.41 2.29 9.72
N PHE A 69 -4.73 2.10 9.73
CA PHE A 69 -5.71 3.19 9.65
C PHE A 69 -5.62 4.09 10.87
N THR A 70 -5.58 5.41 10.69
CA THR A 70 -5.74 6.34 11.82
C THR A 70 -7.12 6.19 12.45
N ASP A 71 -7.26 6.44 13.75
CA ASP A 71 -8.53 6.27 14.49
C ASP A 71 -9.71 7.07 13.89
N ASN A 72 -9.43 8.06 13.04
CA ASN A 72 -10.40 8.88 12.33
C ASN A 72 -10.71 8.43 10.89
N GLN A 73 -10.11 7.36 10.40
CA GLN A 73 -10.46 6.79 9.10
C GLN A 73 -11.46 5.65 9.30
N GLU A 74 -12.70 5.86 8.82
CA GLU A 74 -13.67 4.79 8.72
C GLU A 74 -13.10 3.69 7.81
N ALA A 75 -13.21 2.43 8.26
CA ALA A 75 -12.91 1.29 7.40
C ALA A 75 -13.66 1.46 6.06
N PRO A 76 -13.05 1.10 4.92
CA PRO A 76 -13.67 1.31 3.62
C PRO A 76 -15.08 0.73 3.64
N THR A 77 -16.08 1.58 3.36
CA THR A 77 -17.47 1.17 3.39
C THR A 77 -17.64 0.00 2.43
N PRO A 78 -18.25 -1.12 2.86
CA PRO A 78 -18.61 -2.19 1.96
C PRO A 78 -19.38 -1.61 0.78
N ARG A 79 -19.08 -2.07 -0.44
CA ARG A 79 -19.73 -1.55 -1.66
C ARG A 79 -21.24 -1.49 -1.48
N CYS A 80 -21.84 -0.36 -1.83
CA CYS A 80 -23.29 -0.19 -1.78
C CYS A 80 -23.96 -1.23 -2.68
N LEU A 81 -24.76 -2.12 -2.08
CA LEU A 81 -25.47 -3.18 -2.79
C LEU A 81 -26.51 -2.64 -3.80
N ASN A 82 -26.85 -1.36 -3.72
CA ASN A 82 -27.83 -0.70 -4.59
C ASN A 82 -27.23 -0.03 -5.83
N THR A 83 -25.90 -0.05 -6.00
CA THR A 83 -25.24 0.47 -7.22
C THR A 83 -24.36 -0.60 -7.90
N PRO A 84 -24.86 -1.82 -8.15
CA PRO A 84 -24.07 -2.89 -8.77
C PRO A 84 -23.81 -2.62 -10.26
N ASP A 85 -24.62 -1.80 -10.92
CA ASP A 85 -24.56 -1.43 -12.33
C ASP A 85 -23.48 -0.38 -12.65
N MET A 86 -23.03 0.38 -11.65
CA MET A 86 -21.98 1.39 -11.82
C MET A 86 -20.59 0.80 -12.05
N PHE A 87 -20.42 -0.49 -11.78
CA PHE A 87 -19.16 -1.20 -11.94
C PHE A 87 -19.49 -2.58 -12.48
N GLU A 88 -19.58 -2.70 -13.81
CA GLU A 88 -19.84 -3.98 -14.48
C GLU A 88 -18.90 -5.05 -13.90
N VAL A 89 -19.50 -6.04 -13.25
CA VAL A 89 -18.84 -7.28 -12.89
C VAL A 89 -18.55 -7.98 -14.21
N LEU A 90 -17.36 -7.77 -14.75
CA LEU A 90 -16.86 -8.59 -15.84
C LEU A 90 -16.76 -10.02 -15.29
N GLY A 91 -17.68 -10.86 -15.74
CA GLY A 91 -17.79 -12.27 -15.38
C GLY A 91 -16.67 -13.13 -15.94
#